data_AF-A0A3D4QBB7-F1
#
_entry.id   AF-A0A3D4QBB7-F1
#
_cell.length_a   1.000
_cell.length_b   1.000
_cell.length_c   1.000
_cell.angle_alpha   90.00
_cell.angle_beta   90.00
_cell.angle_gamma   90.00
#
_symmetry.space_group_name_H-M   'P 1'
#
loop_
_entity.id
_entity.type
_entity.pdbx_description
1 polymer ?
#
loop_
_entity_poly.entity_id
_entity_poly.type
_entity_poly.pdbx_seq_one_letter_code
_entity_poly.pdbx_strand_id
1 'polypeptide(L)'
;MKFEKKDIENHMLHLTVHVDKAEFDDARKEAYMNHTDVYPVMGIASGLATLPDLERVYGPAVLFDEALSAVIPERFNTYLKESGSRIYGRPQVVDVQFAPEGGVSFQIHAQLFPEVKLGQYQGLAVPYDRKGQQMEFEEAVLQRVCEGMKAELPDAMIDDKIETILAQEKLSILQDAVYDLLADILVILDEGYVAAGVSRPKTQVRREATDLMLQTASAEHEMDWKAFLKEQISVMAERYHSLPNDFEKTIDEIIEKRLAAKKKQTPEEHTEELFKAYLGSLELTEEQWKNQRRSQATREVLRDLLLDAVSKKEGLVVTQDEVHHFIEEIADQYGVEPEEAEANIDRAALVWKLKRDKALRIILDSAVTDEKGKAALDKKRQEEKAHLEKEVEIRNSI
;
A
#
# COMPACT_ATOMS: atom_id res chain seq x y z
N MET A 1 0.49 20.58 31.60
CA MET A 1 -0.36 20.14 30.49
C MET A 1 -1.38 19.17 31.05
N LYS A 2 -2.67 19.40 30.85
CA LYS A 2 -3.75 18.54 31.34
C LYS A 2 -4.46 17.86 30.18
N PHE A 3 -4.68 16.55 30.30
CA PHE A 3 -5.52 15.78 29.39
C PHE A 3 -6.91 15.68 30.03
N GLU A 4 -7.92 16.31 29.43
CA GLU A 4 -9.24 16.45 30.08
C GLU A 4 -10.26 15.43 29.59
N LYS A 5 -10.30 15.15 28.28
CA LYS A 5 -11.31 14.28 27.69
C LYS A 5 -10.63 13.20 26.87
N LYS A 6 -10.96 11.94 27.18
CA LYS A 6 -10.57 10.75 26.43
C LYS A 6 -11.85 10.17 25.85
N ASP A 7 -12.06 10.38 24.55
CA ASP A 7 -13.08 9.66 23.81
C ASP A 7 -12.43 8.57 22.95
N ILE A 8 -13.08 7.42 22.85
CA ILE A 8 -12.65 6.32 21.99
C ILE A 8 -13.83 5.96 21.09
N GLU A 9 -13.82 6.49 19.88
CA GLU A 9 -14.80 6.14 18.85
C GLU A 9 -14.05 5.41 17.72
N ASN A 10 -14.49 4.20 17.35
CA ASN A 10 -13.89 3.41 16.26
C ASN A 10 -12.35 3.27 16.35
N HIS A 11 -11.80 3.02 17.54
CA HIS A 11 -10.36 2.95 17.80
C HIS A 11 -9.59 4.26 17.56
N MET A 12 -10.28 5.39 17.38
CA MET A 12 -9.67 6.71 17.40
C MET A 12 -9.74 7.28 18.81
N LEU A 13 -8.57 7.56 19.35
CA LEU A 13 -8.36 8.28 20.58
C LEU A 13 -8.46 9.77 20.31
N HIS A 14 -9.48 10.41 20.87
CA HIS A 14 -9.60 11.87 20.93
C HIS A 14 -9.12 12.34 22.30
N LEU A 15 -7.99 13.04 22.34
CA LEU A 15 -7.47 13.67 23.55
C LEU A 15 -7.55 15.18 23.43
N THR A 16 -8.36 15.80 24.28
CA THR A 16 -8.28 17.26 24.46
C THR A 16 -7.17 17.60 25.44
N VAL A 17 -6.21 18.37 24.96
CA VAL A 17 -5.05 18.83 25.71
C VAL A 17 -5.17 20.31 25.99
N HIS A 18 -4.94 20.68 27.24
CA HIS A 18 -4.78 22.07 27.66
C HIS A 18 -3.34 22.32 28.14
N VAL A 19 -2.69 23.30 27.52
CA VAL A 19 -1.35 23.78 27.87
C VAL A 19 -1.48 25.13 28.56
N ASP A 20 -0.96 25.22 29.77
CA ASP A 20 -0.95 26.44 30.57
C ASP A 20 0.07 27.44 30.01
N LYS A 21 -0.16 28.74 30.24
CA LYS A 21 0.70 29.83 29.73
C LYS A 21 2.18 29.67 30.05
N ALA A 22 2.51 29.25 31.28
CA ALA A 22 3.90 29.09 31.69
C ALA A 22 4.63 28.01 30.88
N GLU A 23 3.97 26.88 30.63
CA GLU A 23 4.52 25.80 29.81
C GLU A 23 4.62 26.21 28.33
N PHE A 24 3.65 26.99 27.85
CA PHE A 24 3.66 27.52 26.49
C PHE A 24 4.79 28.54 26.28
N ASP A 25 5.04 29.43 27.25
CA ASP A 25 6.13 30.40 27.16
C ASP A 25 7.51 29.73 27.20
N ASP A 26 7.67 28.62 27.92
CA ASP A 26 8.92 27.84 27.90
C ASP A 26 9.11 27.10 26.56
N ALA A 27 8.04 26.54 26.01
CA ALA A 27 8.03 25.96 24.67
C ALA A 27 8.43 26.97 23.59
N ARG A 28 7.96 28.22 23.72
CA ARG A 28 8.31 29.32 22.82
C ARG A 28 9.79 29.70 22.90
N LYS A 29 10.39 29.66 24.09
CA LYS A 29 11.84 29.91 24.24
C LYS A 29 12.66 28.80 23.59
N GLU A 30 12.23 27.56 23.70
CA GLU A 30 12.90 26.42 23.07
C GLU A 30 12.75 26.46 21.54
N ALA A 31 11.55 26.78 21.05
CA ALA A 31 11.30 27.00 19.62
C ALA A 31 12.18 28.15 19.07
N TYR A 32 12.32 29.24 19.82
CA TYR A 32 13.21 30.34 19.47
C TYR A 32 14.66 29.86 19.32
N MET A 33 15.21 29.13 20.29
CA MET A 33 16.60 28.65 20.21
C MET A 33 16.86 27.74 19.01
N ASN A 34 15.86 26.96 18.58
CA ASN A 34 16.02 25.96 17.53
C ASN A 34 15.64 26.46 16.12
N HIS A 35 14.86 27.53 15.98
CA HIS A 35 14.29 27.96 14.69
C HIS A 35 14.56 29.42 14.32
N THR A 36 15.42 30.15 15.06
CA THR A 36 15.74 31.56 14.73
C THR A 36 16.35 31.72 13.33
N ASP A 37 16.99 30.67 12.79
CA ASP A 37 17.59 30.69 11.44
C ASP A 37 16.56 30.66 10.29
N VAL A 38 15.32 30.24 10.57
CA VAL A 38 14.26 30.08 9.55
C VAL A 38 13.57 31.41 9.24
N TYR A 39 13.67 32.41 10.14
CA TYR A 39 12.97 33.70 10.04
C TYR A 39 13.96 34.87 9.82
N PRO A 40 14.28 35.20 8.56
CA PRO A 40 15.22 36.28 8.26
C PRO A 40 14.61 37.66 8.54
N VAL A 41 15.21 38.42 9.47
CA VAL A 41 14.82 39.80 9.74
C VAL A 41 15.76 40.76 8.99
N MET A 42 15.18 41.64 8.17
CA MET A 42 15.95 42.62 7.39
C MET A 42 16.85 43.47 8.29
N GLY A 43 18.17 43.43 8.06
CA GLY A 43 19.17 44.19 8.81
C GLY A 43 19.76 43.47 10.03
N ILE A 44 19.31 42.25 10.34
CA ILE A 44 19.90 41.40 11.38
C ILE A 44 20.41 40.11 10.71
N ALA A 45 21.59 39.64 11.11
CA ALA A 45 22.09 38.36 10.60
C ALA A 45 21.22 37.20 11.08
N SER A 46 21.06 36.18 10.22
CA SER A 46 20.29 34.95 10.52
C SER A 46 20.71 34.36 11.87
N GLY A 47 19.76 33.95 12.69
CA GLY A 47 20.03 33.37 14.01
C GLY A 47 20.24 34.38 15.16
N LEU A 48 20.35 35.69 14.85
CA LEU A 48 20.59 36.74 15.86
C LEU A 48 19.38 37.67 16.09
N ALA A 49 18.27 37.45 15.39
CA ALA A 49 17.04 38.21 15.60
C ALA A 49 16.43 37.88 16.97
N THR A 50 16.10 38.89 17.77
CA THR A 50 15.48 38.65 19.08
C THR A 50 13.99 38.31 18.96
N LEU A 51 13.41 37.62 19.95
CA LEU A 51 11.96 37.34 20.03
C LEU A 51 11.10 38.59 19.72
N PRO A 52 11.37 39.78 20.33
CA PRO A 52 10.66 41.02 20.00
C PRO A 52 10.84 41.50 18.55
N ASP A 53 12.01 41.26 17.93
CA ASP A 53 12.25 41.62 16.54
C ASP A 53 11.45 40.74 15.58
N LEU A 54 11.33 39.45 15.89
CA LEU A 54 10.52 38.49 15.16
C LEU A 54 9.03 38.81 15.27
N GLU A 55 8.55 39.11 16.50
CA GLU A 55 7.16 39.50 16.73
C GLU A 55 6.77 40.80 16.01
N ARG A 56 7.73 41.72 15.84
CA ARG A 56 7.52 42.98 15.12
C ARG A 56 7.33 42.78 13.62
N VAL A 57 8.01 41.82 13.02
CA VAL A 57 8.00 41.57 11.57
C VAL A 57 6.92 40.58 11.17
N TYR A 58 6.76 39.50 11.94
CA TYR A 58 5.89 38.37 11.61
C TYR A 58 4.64 38.27 12.50
N GLY A 59 4.57 39.06 13.57
CA GLY A 59 3.46 39.08 14.52
C GLY A 59 3.67 38.20 15.75
N PRO A 60 2.81 38.34 16.78
CA PRO A 60 3.00 37.69 18.08
C PRO A 60 2.87 36.15 18.06
N ALA A 61 2.29 35.60 16.99
CA ALA A 61 2.05 34.16 16.83
C ALA A 61 3.17 33.42 16.07
N VAL A 62 4.24 34.11 15.66
CA VAL A 62 5.27 33.58 14.74
C VAL A 62 5.94 32.27 15.18
N LEU A 63 6.02 32.00 16.49
CA LEU A 63 6.65 30.79 17.04
C LEU A 63 5.65 29.82 17.69
N PHE A 64 4.35 30.03 17.48
CA PHE A 64 3.34 29.21 18.16
C PHE A 64 3.29 27.80 17.58
N ASP A 65 3.37 27.65 16.26
CA ASP A 65 3.31 26.35 15.60
C ASP A 65 4.57 25.51 15.87
N GLU A 66 5.74 26.16 15.96
CA GLU A 66 7.02 25.52 16.29
C GLU A 66 7.07 25.10 17.76
N ALA A 67 6.55 25.93 18.66
CA ALA A 67 6.42 25.60 20.08
C ALA A 67 5.49 24.40 20.29
N LEU A 68 4.37 24.34 19.57
CA LEU A 68 3.46 23.19 19.60
C LEU A 68 4.12 21.94 19.00
N SER A 69 4.82 22.09 17.87
CA SER A 69 5.51 20.98 17.19
C SER A 69 6.62 20.35 18.05
N ALA A 70 7.24 21.12 18.95
CA ALA A 70 8.24 20.61 19.90
C ALA A 70 7.61 19.89 21.09
N VAL A 71 6.59 20.49 21.72
CA VAL A 71 6.03 19.98 23.00
C VAL A 71 5.08 18.81 22.80
N ILE A 72 4.27 18.84 21.74
CA ILE A 72 3.22 17.83 21.52
C ILE A 72 3.81 16.41 21.44
N PRO A 73 4.85 16.13 20.62
CA PRO A 73 5.39 14.78 20.50
C PRO A 73 5.98 14.24 21.80
N GLU A 74 6.73 15.05 22.55
CA GLU A 74 7.37 14.61 23.80
C GLU A 74 6.33 14.26 24.87
N ARG A 75 5.35 15.13 25.06
CA ARG A 75 4.30 14.94 26.08
C ARG A 75 3.35 13.83 25.70
N PHE A 76 2.98 13.72 24.43
CA PHE A 76 2.14 12.64 23.94
C PHE A 76 2.86 11.28 24.07
N ASN A 77 4.16 11.20 23.75
CA ASN A 77 4.95 9.98 23.98
C ASN A 77 5.02 9.58 25.46
N THR A 78 5.10 10.56 26.37
CA THR A 78 5.07 10.31 27.81
C THR A 78 3.71 9.76 28.23
N TYR A 79 2.61 10.35 27.76
CA TYR A 79 1.25 9.85 28.00
C TYR A 79 1.03 8.43 27.47
N LEU A 80 1.57 8.10 26.28
CA LEU A 80 1.49 6.75 25.72
C LEU A 80 2.24 5.73 26.58
N LYS A 81 3.42 6.09 27.12
CA LYS A 81 4.18 5.23 28.04
C LYS A 81 3.44 4.98 29.35
N GLU A 82 2.84 6.02 29.93
CA GLU A 82 2.08 5.90 31.19
C GLU A 82 0.78 5.11 31.02
N SER A 83 0.08 5.31 29.90
CA SER A 83 -1.17 4.61 29.59
C SER A 83 -0.96 3.19 29.07
N GLY A 84 0.28 2.80 28.73
CA GLY A 84 0.60 1.51 28.11
C GLY A 84 -0.02 1.32 26.72
N SER A 85 -0.63 2.37 26.17
CA SER A 85 -1.34 2.34 24.89
C SER A 85 -0.35 2.55 23.76
N ARG A 86 -0.46 1.73 22.70
CA ARG A 86 0.32 1.92 21.47
C ARG A 86 -0.60 2.54 20.44
N ILE A 87 -0.08 3.48 19.65
CA ILE A 87 -0.80 4.04 18.52
C ILE A 87 -0.30 3.42 17.22
N TYR A 88 -1.15 3.49 16.21
CA TYR A 88 -0.86 3.16 14.84
C TYR A 88 -0.93 4.45 13.99
N GLY A 89 -0.01 4.60 13.05
CA GLY A 89 0.11 5.81 12.23
C GLY A 89 0.66 7.03 12.99
N ARG A 90 0.47 8.21 12.39
CA ARG A 90 0.88 9.49 12.98
C ARG A 90 -0.31 10.16 13.68
N PRO A 91 -0.12 10.70 14.90
CA PRO A 91 -1.17 11.47 15.55
C PRO A 91 -1.43 12.75 14.75
N GLN A 92 -2.70 13.11 14.61
CA GLN A 92 -3.13 14.37 13.99
C GLN A 92 -3.55 15.35 15.08
N VAL A 93 -3.08 16.59 14.97
CA VAL A 93 -3.50 17.68 15.85
C VAL A 93 -4.57 18.48 15.13
N VAL A 94 -5.74 18.62 15.74
CA VAL A 94 -6.88 19.37 15.22
C VAL A 94 -7.41 20.34 16.26
N ASP A 95 -8.22 21.31 15.84
CA ASP A 95 -8.90 22.29 16.70
C ASP A 95 -7.97 23.02 17.67
N VAL A 96 -6.88 23.58 17.14
CA VAL A 96 -5.98 24.43 17.92
C VAL A 96 -6.66 25.77 18.21
N GLN A 97 -6.92 26.03 19.49
CA GLN A 97 -7.51 27.27 19.99
C GLN A 97 -6.55 27.93 20.97
N PHE A 98 -6.28 29.20 20.72
CA PHE A 98 -5.46 30.03 21.59
C PHE A 98 -6.37 30.77 22.58
N ALA A 99 -6.16 30.54 23.87
CA ALA A 99 -6.86 31.28 24.91
C ALA A 99 -6.33 32.73 24.95
N PRO A 100 -7.19 33.75 25.12
CA PRO A 100 -6.77 35.15 25.26
C PRO A 100 -5.77 35.38 26.41
N GLU A 101 -5.77 34.47 27.39
CA GLU A 101 -4.95 34.53 28.59
C GLU A 101 -3.53 33.96 28.39
N GLY A 102 -3.22 33.41 27.20
CA GLY A 102 -1.89 32.93 26.81
C GLY A 102 -1.68 31.41 26.91
N GLY A 103 -2.75 30.62 26.98
CA GLY A 103 -2.71 29.15 26.92
C GLY A 103 -3.15 28.62 25.56
N VAL A 104 -2.90 27.34 25.30
CA VAL A 104 -3.34 26.66 24.06
C VAL A 104 -4.13 25.42 24.41
N SER A 105 -5.28 25.25 23.76
CA SER A 105 -6.02 23.98 23.76
C SER A 105 -6.03 23.39 22.36
N PHE A 106 -5.78 22.10 22.24
CA PHE A 106 -5.85 21.38 20.96
C PHE A 106 -6.35 19.96 21.20
N GLN A 107 -6.83 19.33 20.14
CA GLN A 107 -7.25 17.94 20.16
C GLN A 107 -6.24 17.08 19.41
N ILE A 108 -5.80 15.99 20.02
CA ILE A 108 -4.99 14.96 19.36
C ILE A 108 -5.92 13.83 18.96
N HIS A 109 -5.95 13.52 17.68
CA HIS A 109 -6.58 12.33 17.11
C HIS A 109 -5.49 11.30 16.83
N ALA A 110 -5.54 10.17 17.52
CA ALA A 110 -4.58 9.09 17.30
C ALA A 110 -5.31 7.75 17.18
N GLN A 111 -4.94 6.93 16.20
CA GLN A 111 -5.50 5.60 16.07
C GLN A 111 -4.82 4.67 17.07
N LEU A 112 -5.60 4.00 17.91
CA LEU A 112 -5.10 3.04 18.88
C LEU A 112 -4.80 1.72 18.19
N PHE A 113 -3.68 1.11 18.57
CA PHE A 113 -3.35 -0.24 18.17
C PHE A 113 -4.34 -1.20 18.83
N PRO A 114 -4.95 -2.13 18.08
CA PRO A 114 -5.99 -2.99 18.61
C PRO A 114 -5.46 -3.97 19.68
N GLU A 115 -6.27 -4.22 20.70
CA GLU A 115 -5.95 -5.24 21.69
C GLU A 115 -6.20 -6.64 21.12
N VAL A 116 -5.12 -7.37 20.89
CA VAL A 116 -5.17 -8.74 20.38
C VAL A 116 -5.16 -9.74 21.52
N LYS A 117 -6.24 -10.53 21.66
CA LYS A 117 -6.30 -11.68 22.57
C LYS A 117 -6.03 -12.96 21.80
N LEU A 118 -4.84 -13.53 22.02
CA LEU A 118 -4.42 -14.78 21.41
C LEU A 118 -5.24 -15.96 21.94
N GLY A 119 -5.77 -16.77 21.02
CA GLY A 119 -6.32 -18.09 21.30
C GLY A 119 -5.24 -19.17 21.32
N GLN A 120 -5.59 -20.37 20.88
CA GLN A 120 -4.63 -21.45 20.65
C GLN A 120 -3.91 -21.22 19.31
N TYR A 121 -2.59 -21.04 19.35
CA TYR A 121 -1.74 -20.87 18.17
C TYR A 121 -0.71 -22.00 17.98
N GLN A 122 -0.59 -22.91 18.95
CA GLN A 122 0.29 -24.08 18.85
C GLN A 122 -0.50 -25.38 18.80
N GLY A 123 0.05 -26.39 18.11
CA GLY A 123 -0.56 -27.72 18.06
C GLY A 123 -1.81 -27.81 17.20
N LEU A 124 -2.01 -26.89 16.25
CA LEU A 124 -3.20 -26.88 15.41
C LEU A 124 -3.12 -27.95 14.34
N ALA A 125 -4.22 -28.69 14.17
CA ALA A 125 -4.35 -29.73 13.17
C ALA A 125 -5.00 -29.19 11.89
N VAL A 126 -4.34 -29.36 10.74
CA VAL A 126 -4.85 -28.94 9.42
C VAL A 126 -4.85 -30.10 8.41
N PRO A 127 -5.82 -30.16 7.48
CA PRO A 127 -5.98 -31.28 6.56
C PRO A 127 -5.03 -31.21 5.34
N TYR A 128 -3.79 -30.77 5.55
CA TYR A 128 -2.78 -30.60 4.50
C TYR A 128 -1.46 -31.24 4.91
N ASP A 129 -0.69 -31.65 3.91
CA ASP A 129 0.63 -32.24 4.13
C ASP A 129 1.73 -31.19 4.12
N ARG A 130 2.56 -31.15 5.16
CA ARG A 130 3.64 -30.16 5.26
C ARG A 130 4.69 -30.28 4.14
N LYS A 131 4.92 -31.47 3.57
CA LYS A 131 5.94 -31.68 2.54
C LYS A 131 5.39 -31.53 1.12
N GLY A 132 4.21 -32.09 0.87
CA GLY A 132 3.60 -32.08 -0.47
C GLY A 132 2.76 -30.84 -0.77
N GLN A 133 2.29 -30.12 0.25
CA GLN A 133 1.33 -29.01 0.16
C GLN A 133 1.72 -27.89 1.13
N GLN A 134 2.98 -27.47 1.06
CA GLN A 134 3.53 -26.52 2.04
C GLN A 134 2.74 -25.20 2.05
N MET A 135 2.41 -24.64 0.89
CA MET A 135 1.69 -23.36 0.79
C MET A 135 0.29 -23.46 1.39
N GLU A 136 -0.46 -24.50 1.05
CA GLU A 136 -1.82 -24.71 1.57
C GLU A 136 -1.80 -25.06 3.06
N PHE A 137 -0.79 -25.79 3.53
CA PHE A 137 -0.58 -26.06 4.95
C PHE A 137 -0.36 -24.75 5.72
N GLU A 138 0.55 -23.91 5.25
CA GLU A 138 0.86 -22.63 5.91
C GLU A 138 -0.35 -21.70 5.97
N GLU A 139 -1.06 -21.53 4.85
CA GLU A 139 -2.25 -20.69 4.79
C GLU A 139 -3.36 -21.22 5.71
N ALA A 140 -3.62 -22.53 5.69
CA ALA A 140 -4.65 -23.15 6.53
C ALA A 140 -4.33 -23.06 8.02
N VAL A 141 -3.06 -23.22 8.42
CA VAL A 141 -2.66 -23.06 9.82
C VAL A 141 -2.91 -21.63 10.25
N LEU A 142 -2.40 -20.65 9.50
CA LEU A 142 -2.55 -19.23 9.82
C LEU A 142 -4.01 -18.82 9.90
N GLN A 143 -4.84 -19.27 8.95
CA GLN A 143 -6.26 -19.01 8.97
C GLN A 143 -6.91 -19.53 10.28
N ARG A 144 -6.59 -20.76 10.67
CA ARG A 144 -7.18 -21.38 11.87
C ARG A 144 -6.73 -20.69 13.16
N VAL A 145 -5.49 -20.20 13.22
CA VAL A 145 -5.02 -19.39 14.35
C VAL A 145 -5.77 -18.05 14.39
N CYS A 146 -5.92 -17.38 13.24
CA CYS A 146 -6.64 -16.12 13.12
C CYS A 146 -8.13 -16.26 13.52
N GLU A 147 -8.79 -17.36 13.16
CA GLU A 147 -10.18 -17.66 13.58
C GLU A 147 -10.32 -17.80 15.10
N GLY A 148 -9.30 -18.33 15.78
CA GLY A 148 -9.25 -18.44 17.23
C GLY A 148 -8.88 -17.14 17.95
N MET A 149 -8.43 -16.12 17.22
CA MET A 149 -8.01 -14.83 17.76
C MET A 149 -9.21 -13.91 17.91
N LYS A 150 -9.25 -13.15 19.02
CA LYS A 150 -10.19 -12.04 19.17
C LYS A 150 -9.43 -10.73 19.02
N ALA A 151 -9.69 -10.02 17.94
CA ALA A 151 -9.18 -8.68 17.69
C ALA A 151 -10.30 -7.83 17.07
N GLU A 152 -10.49 -6.63 17.58
CA GLU A 152 -11.32 -5.61 16.93
C GLU A 152 -10.41 -4.83 15.99
N LEU A 153 -10.68 -4.87 14.69
CA LEU A 153 -9.83 -4.24 13.68
C LEU A 153 -10.34 -2.82 13.39
N PRO A 154 -9.47 -1.79 13.48
CA PRO A 154 -9.78 -0.48 12.95
C PRO A 154 -9.85 -0.51 11.41
N ASP A 155 -10.86 0.12 10.82
CA ASP A 155 -10.98 0.23 9.36
C ASP A 155 -9.76 0.91 8.72
N ALA A 156 -9.15 1.87 9.42
CA ALA A 156 -7.95 2.56 8.95
C ALA A 156 -6.75 1.61 8.73
N MET A 157 -6.59 0.55 9.53
CA MET A 157 -5.55 -0.45 9.29
C MET A 157 -5.82 -1.27 8.02
N ILE A 158 -7.10 -1.54 7.74
CA ILE A 158 -7.52 -2.24 6.52
C ILE A 158 -7.29 -1.34 5.32
N ASP A 159 -7.65 -0.07 5.41
CA ASP A 159 -7.50 0.90 4.32
C ASP A 159 -6.00 1.15 4.01
N ASP A 160 -5.16 1.32 5.02
CA ASP A 160 -3.69 1.41 4.84
C ASP A 160 -3.11 0.14 4.19
N LYS A 161 -3.64 -1.04 4.55
CA LYS A 161 -3.24 -2.30 3.92
C LYS A 161 -3.71 -2.35 2.47
N ILE A 162 -4.90 -1.86 2.14
CA ILE A 162 -5.38 -1.76 0.76
C ILE A 162 -4.46 -0.85 -0.06
N GLU A 163 -4.04 0.29 0.49
CA GLU A 163 -3.08 1.19 -0.17
C GLU A 163 -1.72 0.53 -0.38
N THR A 164 -1.27 -0.29 0.57
CA THR A 164 -0.04 -1.09 0.41
C THR A 164 -0.18 -2.10 -0.73
N ILE A 165 -1.30 -2.82 -0.80
CA ILE A 165 -1.60 -3.78 -1.88
C ILE A 165 -1.70 -3.04 -3.22
N LEU A 166 -2.30 -1.84 -3.24
CA LEU A 166 -2.38 -1.00 -4.43
C LEU A 166 -1.00 -0.58 -4.92
N ALA A 167 -0.11 -0.15 -4.03
CA ALA A 167 1.25 0.20 -4.38
C ALA A 167 2.03 -1.01 -4.95
N GLN A 168 1.86 -2.20 -4.35
CA GLN A 168 2.48 -3.44 -4.84
C GLN A 168 1.94 -3.85 -6.21
N GLU A 169 0.63 -3.75 -6.43
CA GLU A 169 0.02 -4.03 -7.72
C GLU A 169 0.51 -3.05 -8.79
N LYS A 170 0.57 -1.74 -8.48
CA LYS A 170 1.14 -0.72 -9.38
C LYS A 170 2.59 -1.05 -9.76
N LEU A 171 3.40 -1.50 -8.81
CA LEU A 171 4.77 -1.92 -9.08
C LEU A 171 4.84 -3.16 -9.97
N SER A 172 3.97 -4.15 -9.72
CA SER A 172 3.89 -5.35 -10.56
C SER A 172 3.48 -5.01 -11.99
N ILE A 173 2.50 -4.11 -12.15
CA ILE A 173 2.03 -3.63 -13.46
C ILE A 173 3.14 -2.87 -14.19
N LEU A 174 3.90 -2.03 -13.48
CA LEU A 174 5.02 -1.29 -14.04
C LEU A 174 6.13 -2.20 -14.60
N GLN A 175 6.28 -3.42 -14.06
CA GLN A 175 7.26 -4.40 -14.53
C GLN A 175 6.76 -5.24 -15.70
N ASP A 176 5.46 -5.18 -16.02
CA ASP A 176 4.84 -6.00 -17.05
C ASP A 176 4.60 -5.16 -18.32
N ALA A 177 5.37 -5.47 -19.36
CA ALA A 177 5.34 -4.80 -20.66
C ALA A 177 3.96 -4.90 -21.36
N VAL A 178 3.10 -5.83 -20.95
CA VAL A 178 1.75 -5.99 -21.49
C VAL A 178 0.89 -4.75 -21.22
N TYR A 179 1.01 -4.15 -20.03
CA TYR A 179 0.21 -2.96 -19.69
C TYR A 179 0.75 -1.69 -20.35
N ASP A 180 2.06 -1.63 -20.59
CA ASP A 180 2.68 -0.60 -21.43
C ASP A 180 2.06 -0.55 -22.82
N LEU A 181 1.95 -1.73 -23.43
CA LEU A 181 1.33 -1.89 -24.74
C LEU A 181 -0.16 -1.55 -24.69
N LEU A 182 -0.89 -2.01 -23.67
CA LEU A 182 -2.31 -1.71 -23.51
C LEU A 182 -2.57 -0.20 -23.40
N ALA A 183 -1.79 0.52 -22.60
CA ALA A 183 -1.92 1.95 -22.44
C ALA A 183 -1.69 2.70 -23.76
N ASP A 184 -0.71 2.27 -24.55
CA ASP A 184 -0.44 2.84 -25.87
C ASP A 184 -1.58 2.53 -26.86
N ILE A 185 -2.05 1.28 -26.93
CA ILE A 185 -3.15 0.87 -27.80
C ILE A 185 -4.43 1.65 -27.47
N LEU A 186 -4.76 1.83 -26.18
CA LEU A 186 -5.95 2.56 -25.76
C LEU A 186 -5.99 3.97 -26.33
N VAL A 187 -4.88 4.71 -26.25
CA VAL A 187 -4.80 6.09 -26.75
C VAL A 187 -4.82 6.12 -28.28
N ILE A 188 -4.05 5.24 -28.92
CA ILE A 188 -3.95 5.20 -30.39
C ILE A 188 -5.30 4.81 -31.01
N LEU A 189 -6.01 3.84 -30.41
CA LEU A 189 -7.32 3.39 -30.89
C LEU A 189 -8.39 4.48 -30.70
N ASP A 190 -8.42 5.16 -29.56
CA ASP A 190 -9.37 6.25 -29.31
C ASP A 190 -9.14 7.44 -30.27
N GLU A 191 -7.89 7.89 -30.42
CA GLU A 191 -7.55 8.95 -31.37
C GLU A 191 -7.80 8.51 -32.84
N GLY A 192 -7.54 7.23 -33.16
CA GLY A 192 -7.81 6.64 -34.47
C GLY A 192 -9.29 6.63 -34.84
N TYR A 193 -10.18 6.28 -33.90
CA TYR A 193 -11.62 6.37 -34.12
C TYR A 193 -12.08 7.81 -34.34
N VAL A 194 -11.59 8.75 -33.54
CA VAL A 194 -11.89 10.17 -33.69
C VAL A 194 -11.43 10.67 -35.07
N ALA A 195 -10.24 10.28 -35.51
CA ALA A 195 -9.72 10.62 -36.84
C ALA A 195 -10.55 10.01 -37.99
N ALA A 196 -11.13 8.83 -37.77
CA ALA A 196 -12.06 8.20 -38.73
C ALA A 196 -13.47 8.84 -38.73
N GLY A 197 -13.73 9.81 -37.85
CA GLY A 197 -15.05 10.42 -37.70
C GLY A 197 -16.04 9.58 -36.91
N VAL A 198 -15.56 8.58 -36.15
CA VAL A 198 -16.36 7.65 -35.37
C VAL A 198 -16.24 7.97 -33.88
N SER A 199 -17.36 8.06 -33.16
CA SER A 199 -17.37 8.19 -31.69
C SER A 199 -17.75 6.87 -31.05
N ARG A 200 -16.90 6.37 -30.15
CA ARG A 200 -17.07 5.07 -29.48
C ARG A 200 -17.22 5.24 -27.96
N PRO A 201 -18.07 4.44 -27.31
CA PRO A 201 -18.08 4.37 -25.85
C PRO A 201 -16.71 3.90 -25.34
N LYS A 202 -16.19 4.55 -24.29
CA LYS A 202 -14.88 4.21 -23.70
C LYS A 202 -14.77 2.74 -23.28
N THR A 203 -15.88 2.13 -22.86
CA THR A 203 -15.93 0.70 -22.51
C THR A 203 -15.66 -0.20 -23.72
N GLN A 204 -16.15 0.18 -24.90
CA GLN A 204 -15.95 -0.57 -26.12
C GLN A 204 -14.51 -0.43 -26.62
N VAL A 205 -13.96 0.78 -26.61
CA VAL A 205 -12.56 1.04 -26.96
C VAL A 205 -11.62 0.23 -26.06
N ARG A 206 -11.94 0.11 -24.76
CA ARG A 206 -11.15 -0.70 -23.81
C ARG A 206 -11.16 -2.19 -24.14
N ARG A 207 -12.33 -2.75 -24.47
CA ARG A 207 -12.44 -4.18 -24.87
C ARG A 207 -11.64 -4.46 -26.12
N GLU A 208 -11.83 -3.63 -27.14
CA GLU A 208 -11.13 -3.72 -28.42
C GLU A 208 -9.60 -3.55 -28.23
N ALA A 209 -9.17 -2.61 -27.40
CA ALA A 209 -7.75 -2.44 -27.08
C ALA A 209 -7.17 -3.65 -26.31
N THR A 210 -7.94 -4.25 -25.40
CA THR A 210 -7.52 -5.45 -24.65
C THR A 210 -7.39 -6.64 -25.59
N ASP A 211 -8.33 -6.81 -26.53
CA ASP A 211 -8.27 -7.88 -27.53
C ASP A 211 -7.03 -7.71 -28.43
N LEU A 212 -6.74 -6.49 -28.88
CA LEU A 212 -5.55 -6.18 -29.68
C LEU A 212 -4.25 -6.40 -28.90
N MET A 213 -4.23 -6.03 -27.61
CA MET A 213 -3.11 -6.31 -26.71
C MET A 213 -2.88 -7.82 -26.55
N LEU A 214 -3.93 -8.63 -26.40
CA LEU A 214 -3.79 -10.09 -26.31
C LEU A 214 -3.27 -10.68 -27.62
N GLN A 215 -3.76 -10.20 -28.76
CA GLN A 215 -3.30 -10.66 -30.09
C GLN A 215 -1.83 -10.32 -30.33
N THR A 216 -1.40 -9.11 -29.93
CA THR A 216 0.00 -8.68 -30.04
C THR A 216 0.91 -9.44 -29.09
N ALA A 217 0.50 -9.67 -27.83
CA ALA A 217 1.26 -10.44 -26.85
C ALA A 217 1.37 -11.93 -27.19
N SER A 218 0.38 -12.49 -27.91
CA SER A 218 0.36 -13.91 -28.32
C SER A 218 1.12 -14.18 -29.62
N ALA A 219 1.63 -13.16 -30.31
CA ALA A 219 2.36 -13.34 -31.57
C ALA A 219 3.75 -13.97 -31.31
N GLU A 220 4.00 -15.15 -31.87
CA GLU A 220 5.22 -15.96 -31.62
C GLU A 220 6.52 -15.39 -32.20
N HIS A 221 6.53 -14.20 -32.82
CA HIS A 221 7.71 -13.57 -33.46
C HIS A 221 7.73 -12.05 -33.25
N GLU A 222 8.90 -11.42 -33.47
CA GLU A 222 9.13 -9.96 -33.55
C GLU A 222 8.20 -9.28 -34.57
N MET A 223 6.92 -9.16 -34.22
CA MET A 223 5.91 -8.48 -35.00
C MET A 223 6.12 -6.98 -34.80
N ASP A 224 6.18 -6.23 -35.90
CA ASP A 224 6.09 -4.77 -35.82
C ASP A 224 4.69 -4.39 -35.34
N TRP A 225 4.57 -4.20 -34.02
CA TRP A 225 3.31 -3.88 -33.36
C TRP A 225 2.69 -2.59 -33.93
N LYS A 226 3.49 -1.64 -34.45
CA LYS A 226 2.99 -0.42 -35.08
C LYS A 226 2.25 -0.72 -36.38
N ALA A 227 2.88 -1.54 -37.24
CA ALA A 227 2.28 -1.96 -38.50
C ALA A 227 1.00 -2.78 -38.27
N PHE A 228 1.04 -3.70 -37.29
CA PHE A 228 -0.12 -4.48 -36.88
C PHE A 228 -1.27 -3.59 -36.39
N LEU A 229 -1.01 -2.67 -35.46
CA LEU A 229 -2.04 -1.77 -34.95
C LEU A 229 -2.63 -0.90 -36.05
N LYS A 230 -1.81 -0.39 -36.96
CA LYS A 230 -2.30 0.40 -38.10
C LYS A 230 -3.28 -0.40 -38.96
N GLU A 231 -2.93 -1.63 -39.30
CA GLU A 231 -3.81 -2.51 -40.07
C GLU A 231 -5.11 -2.78 -39.32
N GLN A 232 -5.03 -3.16 -38.04
CA GLN A 232 -6.21 -3.49 -37.25
C GLN A 232 -7.13 -2.28 -37.03
N ILE A 233 -6.59 -1.10 -36.72
CA ILE A 233 -7.39 0.11 -36.54
C ILE A 233 -8.10 0.48 -37.84
N SER A 234 -7.43 0.39 -38.99
CA SER A 234 -8.06 0.61 -40.31
C SER A 234 -9.19 -0.38 -40.55
N VAL A 235 -8.95 -1.69 -40.38
CA VAL A 235 -9.98 -2.73 -40.54
C VAL A 235 -11.16 -2.49 -39.60
N MET A 236 -10.90 -2.09 -38.35
CA MET A 236 -11.95 -1.84 -37.36
C MET A 236 -12.74 -0.58 -37.69
N ALA A 237 -12.10 0.49 -38.17
CA ALA A 237 -12.74 1.74 -38.50
C ALA A 237 -13.54 1.66 -39.83
N GLU A 238 -13.07 0.91 -40.83
CA GLU A 238 -13.78 0.64 -42.10
C GLU A 238 -15.13 -0.05 -41.89
N ARG A 239 -15.25 -0.89 -40.85
CA ARG A 239 -16.52 -1.53 -40.48
C ARG A 239 -17.62 -0.51 -40.15
N TYR A 240 -17.25 0.73 -39.82
CA TYR A 240 -18.17 1.76 -39.34
C TYR A 240 -18.29 2.95 -40.29
N HIS A 241 -17.20 3.37 -40.94
CA HIS A 241 -17.22 4.52 -41.84
C HIS A 241 -16.22 4.37 -42.99
N SER A 242 -16.50 5.01 -44.12
CA SER A 242 -15.54 5.10 -45.22
C SER A 242 -14.34 5.94 -44.78
N LEU A 243 -13.14 5.36 -44.87
CA LEU A 243 -11.94 6.03 -44.42
C LEU A 243 -11.46 7.11 -45.41
N PRO A 244 -10.87 8.22 -44.91
CA PRO A 244 -10.10 9.14 -45.74
C PRO A 244 -8.92 8.45 -46.42
N ASN A 245 -8.53 8.92 -47.62
CA ASN A 245 -7.39 8.36 -48.37
C ASN A 245 -6.05 8.47 -47.61
N ASP A 246 -5.91 9.44 -46.71
CA ASP A 246 -4.70 9.66 -45.89
C ASP A 246 -4.82 9.10 -44.45
N PHE A 247 -5.78 8.21 -44.20
CA PHE A 247 -6.05 7.70 -42.84
C PHE A 247 -4.85 6.95 -42.25
N GLU A 248 -4.19 6.09 -43.03
CA GLU A 248 -3.00 5.36 -42.56
C GLU A 248 -1.87 6.29 -42.11
N LYS A 249 -1.66 7.40 -42.83
CA LYS A 249 -0.68 8.41 -42.45
C LYS A 249 -1.06 9.13 -41.16
N THR A 250 -2.36 9.38 -40.97
CA THR A 250 -2.89 9.95 -39.71
C THR A 250 -2.60 9.03 -38.52
N ILE A 251 -2.74 7.70 -38.69
CA ILE A 251 -2.39 6.74 -37.63
C ILE A 251 -0.90 6.75 -37.32
N ASP A 252 -0.02 6.79 -38.33
CA ASP A 252 1.42 6.90 -38.11
C ASP A 252 1.77 8.19 -37.31
N GLU A 253 1.11 9.31 -37.61
CA GLU A 253 1.26 10.57 -36.87
C GLU A 253 0.77 10.46 -35.41
N ILE A 254 -0.35 9.77 -35.15
CA ILE A 254 -0.87 9.50 -33.80
C ILE A 254 0.11 8.64 -33.00
N ILE A 255 0.67 7.58 -33.60
CA ILE A 255 1.65 6.71 -32.94
C ILE A 255 2.90 7.50 -32.55
N GLU A 256 3.46 8.30 -33.47
CA GLU A 256 4.66 9.09 -33.16
C GLU A 256 4.39 10.17 -32.11
N LYS A 257 3.21 10.81 -32.15
CA LYS A 257 2.77 11.75 -31.11
C LYS A 257 2.64 11.06 -29.75
N ARG A 258 2.08 9.85 -29.70
CA ARG A 258 1.96 9.05 -28.46
C ARG A 258 3.34 8.71 -27.89
N LEU A 259 4.27 8.23 -28.71
CA LEU A 259 5.62 7.91 -28.28
C LEU A 259 6.39 9.14 -27.79
N ALA A 260 6.21 10.29 -28.45
CA ALA A 260 6.82 11.55 -28.02
C ALA A 260 6.22 12.07 -26.70
N ALA A 261 4.92 11.86 -26.46
CA ALA A 261 4.26 12.20 -25.21
C ALA A 261 4.74 11.29 -24.07
N LYS A 262 4.81 9.98 -24.30
CA LYS A 262 5.31 8.98 -23.33
C LYS A 262 6.72 9.30 -22.84
N LYS A 263 7.63 9.71 -23.73
CA LYS A 263 8.99 10.13 -23.37
C LYS A 263 9.07 11.36 -22.45
N LYS A 264 8.00 12.16 -22.38
CA LYS A 264 7.92 13.36 -21.54
C LYS A 264 7.17 13.13 -20.23
N GLN A 265 6.53 11.97 -20.06
CA GLN A 265 5.79 11.64 -18.84
C GLN A 265 6.76 11.44 -17.68
N THR A 266 6.32 11.86 -16.50
CA THR A 266 6.99 11.50 -15.25
C THR A 266 6.76 10.02 -14.92
N PRO A 267 7.63 9.38 -14.12
CA PRO A 267 7.42 8.00 -13.67
C PRO A 267 6.08 7.80 -12.94
N GLU A 268 5.63 8.79 -12.18
CA GLU A 268 4.35 8.72 -11.47
C GLU A 268 3.15 8.77 -12.43
N GLU A 269 3.16 9.69 -13.39
CA GLU A 269 2.12 9.78 -14.43
C GLU A 269 2.06 8.49 -15.25
N HIS A 270 3.21 7.94 -15.60
CA HIS A 270 3.31 6.70 -16.35
C HIS A 270 2.71 5.53 -15.56
N THR A 271 3.11 5.36 -14.30
CA THR A 271 2.57 4.31 -13.42
C THR A 271 1.04 4.43 -13.26
N GLU A 272 0.53 5.65 -13.11
CA GLU A 272 -0.90 5.90 -12.98
C GLU A 272 -1.67 5.61 -14.27
N GLU A 273 -1.07 5.88 -15.44
CA GLU A 273 -1.65 5.55 -16.73
C GLU A 273 -1.73 4.03 -16.95
N LEU A 274 -0.66 3.29 -16.63
CA LEU A 274 -0.65 1.82 -16.71
C LEU A 274 -1.69 1.21 -15.76
N PHE A 275 -1.78 1.73 -14.53
CA PHE A 275 -2.77 1.26 -13.57
C PHE A 275 -4.21 1.48 -14.06
N LYS A 276 -4.49 2.63 -14.69
CA LYS A 276 -5.80 2.89 -15.32
C LYS A 276 -6.10 1.96 -16.49
N ALA A 277 -5.09 1.62 -17.29
CA ALA A 277 -5.24 0.66 -18.38
C ALA A 277 -5.61 -0.73 -17.84
N TYR A 278 -4.90 -1.19 -16.80
CA TYR A 278 -5.19 -2.43 -16.08
C TYR A 278 -6.59 -2.46 -15.46
N LEU A 279 -7.00 -1.40 -14.73
CA LEU A 279 -8.36 -1.31 -14.20
C LEU A 279 -9.41 -1.34 -15.32
N GLY A 280 -9.09 -0.72 -16.45
CA GLY A 280 -9.90 -0.71 -17.65
C GLY A 280 -10.11 -2.10 -18.26
N SER A 281 -9.09 -2.96 -18.29
CA SER A 281 -9.21 -4.34 -18.81
C SER A 281 -10.03 -5.24 -17.90
N LEU A 282 -10.04 -4.97 -16.59
CA LEU A 282 -10.89 -5.66 -15.62
C LEU A 282 -12.32 -5.09 -15.53
N GLU A 283 -12.60 -4.00 -16.26
CA GLU A 283 -13.86 -3.24 -16.15
C GLU A 283 -14.16 -2.74 -14.72
N LEU A 284 -13.13 -2.46 -13.93
CA LEU A 284 -13.24 -2.00 -12.55
C LEU A 284 -12.94 -0.51 -12.42
N THR A 285 -13.59 0.14 -11.46
CA THR A 285 -13.09 1.39 -10.88
C THR A 285 -12.06 1.09 -9.80
N GLU A 286 -11.23 2.08 -9.47
CA GLU A 286 -10.29 1.96 -8.35
C GLU A 286 -11.02 1.64 -7.04
N GLU A 287 -12.17 2.27 -6.79
CA GLU A 287 -13.00 2.00 -5.62
C GLU A 287 -13.51 0.55 -5.59
N GLN A 288 -13.99 0.02 -6.72
CA GLN A 288 -14.41 -1.38 -6.81
C GLN A 288 -13.25 -2.33 -6.60
N TRP A 289 -12.08 -2.01 -7.15
CA TRP A 289 -10.84 -2.76 -6.98
C TRP A 289 -10.41 -2.81 -5.50
N LYS A 290 -10.48 -1.66 -4.80
CA LYS A 290 -10.20 -1.55 -3.36
C LYS A 290 -11.20 -2.36 -2.54
N ASN A 291 -12.48 -2.24 -2.85
CA ASN A 291 -13.55 -2.97 -2.17
C ASN A 291 -13.42 -4.49 -2.31
N GLN A 292 -13.08 -4.99 -3.50
CA GLN A 292 -12.84 -6.42 -3.73
C GLN A 292 -11.66 -6.96 -2.91
N ARG A 293 -10.65 -6.13 -2.65
CA ARG A 293 -9.45 -6.50 -1.87
C ARG A 293 -9.59 -6.28 -0.38
N ARG A 294 -10.68 -5.68 0.11
CA ARG A 294 -10.92 -5.46 1.55
C ARG A 294 -10.83 -6.75 2.37
N SER A 295 -11.36 -7.86 1.86
CA SER A 295 -11.29 -9.18 2.52
C SER A 295 -9.85 -9.70 2.60
N GLN A 296 -9.07 -9.57 1.53
CA GLN A 296 -7.65 -9.92 1.52
C GLN A 296 -6.86 -9.05 2.51
N ALA A 297 -7.04 -7.73 2.45
CA ALA A 297 -6.40 -6.78 3.36
C ALA A 297 -6.72 -7.10 4.82
N THR A 298 -7.98 -7.42 5.14
CA THR A 298 -8.41 -7.83 6.48
C THR A 298 -7.65 -9.08 6.95
N ARG A 299 -7.53 -10.12 6.11
CA ARG A 299 -6.78 -11.33 6.43
C ARG A 299 -5.30 -11.06 6.67
N GLU A 300 -4.69 -10.21 5.84
CA GLU A 300 -3.28 -9.84 5.98
C GLU A 300 -3.03 -9.02 7.26
N VAL A 301 -3.91 -8.07 7.59
CA VAL A 301 -3.83 -7.32 8.85
C VAL A 301 -3.98 -8.26 10.05
N LEU A 302 -4.91 -9.22 10.01
CA LEU A 302 -5.05 -10.21 11.09
C LEU A 302 -3.79 -11.06 11.25
N ARG A 303 -3.21 -11.53 10.14
CA ARG A 303 -1.94 -12.28 10.16
C ARG A 303 -0.83 -11.45 10.77
N ASP A 304 -0.72 -10.20 10.35
CA ASP A 304 0.26 -9.24 10.84
C ASP A 304 0.15 -9.05 12.36
N LEU A 305 -1.06 -8.78 12.85
CA LEU A 305 -1.36 -8.64 14.27
C LEU A 305 -1.11 -9.93 15.06
N LEU A 306 -1.44 -11.07 14.48
CA LEU A 306 -1.19 -12.38 15.08
C LEU A 306 0.31 -12.61 15.30
N LEU A 307 1.12 -12.40 14.26
CA LEU A 307 2.57 -12.60 14.34
C LEU A 307 3.21 -11.65 15.36
N ASP A 308 2.77 -10.40 15.41
CA ASP A 308 3.24 -9.43 16.42
C ASP A 308 2.84 -9.84 17.84
N ALA A 309 1.62 -10.34 18.03
CA ALA A 309 1.13 -10.80 19.32
C ALA A 309 1.86 -12.07 19.79
N VAL A 310 2.10 -13.03 18.91
CA VAL A 310 2.88 -14.25 19.21
C VAL A 310 4.33 -13.87 19.51
N SER A 311 4.94 -13.00 18.72
CA SER A 311 6.30 -12.49 18.96
C SER A 311 6.44 -11.85 20.35
N LYS A 312 5.47 -11.03 20.75
CA LYS A 312 5.43 -10.42 22.09
C LYS A 312 5.23 -11.47 23.19
N LYS A 313 4.36 -12.46 22.98
CA LYS A 313 4.07 -13.51 23.97
C LYS A 313 5.28 -14.43 24.21
N GLU A 314 5.97 -14.80 23.13
CA GLU A 314 7.17 -15.67 23.18
C GLU A 314 8.45 -14.89 23.49
N GLY A 315 8.39 -13.56 23.58
CA GLY A 315 9.54 -12.72 23.89
C GLY A 315 10.63 -12.78 22.82
N LEU A 316 10.25 -12.85 21.54
CA LEU A 316 11.20 -13.07 20.44
C LEU A 316 12.15 -11.89 20.26
N VAL A 317 13.44 -12.19 20.29
CA VAL A 317 14.53 -11.25 20.02
C VAL A 317 15.27 -11.70 18.77
N VAL A 318 15.71 -10.71 17.99
CA VAL A 318 16.58 -10.92 16.83
C VAL A 318 17.96 -10.42 17.21
N THR A 319 18.95 -11.28 17.04
CA THR A 319 20.35 -10.99 17.35
C THR A 319 21.00 -10.21 16.21
N GLN A 320 22.12 -9.53 16.48
CA GLN A 320 22.85 -8.82 15.43
C GLN A 320 23.40 -9.78 14.36
N ASP A 321 23.84 -10.98 14.76
CA ASP A 321 24.35 -12.00 13.85
C ASP A 321 23.27 -12.47 12.87
N GLU A 322 22.02 -12.63 13.32
CA GLU A 322 20.90 -12.98 12.45
C GLU A 322 20.57 -11.87 11.44
N VAL A 323 20.71 -10.60 11.85
CA VAL A 323 20.52 -9.47 10.94
C VAL A 323 21.63 -9.45 9.89
N HIS A 324 22.88 -9.63 10.32
CA HIS A 324 24.03 -9.63 9.43
C HIS A 324 23.93 -10.76 8.40
N HIS A 325 23.67 -11.99 8.87
CA HIS A 325 23.50 -13.14 8.00
C HIS A 325 22.40 -12.93 6.95
N PHE A 326 21.27 -12.34 7.35
CA PHE A 326 20.19 -12.05 6.40
C PHE A 326 20.57 -10.97 5.37
N ILE A 327 21.36 -9.97 5.78
CA ILE A 327 21.89 -8.96 4.85
C ILE A 327 22.86 -9.61 3.85
N GLU A 328 23.72 -10.52 4.30
CA GLU A 328 24.59 -11.31 3.41
C GLU A 328 23.78 -12.13 2.40
N GLU A 329 22.71 -12.81 2.84
CA GLU A 329 21.85 -13.58 1.93
C GLU A 329 21.17 -12.70 0.87
N ILE A 330 20.72 -11.49 1.24
CA ILE A 330 20.20 -10.52 0.28
C ILE A 330 21.30 -10.07 -0.67
N ALA A 331 22.48 -9.72 -0.14
CA ALA A 331 23.61 -9.24 -0.93
C ALA A 331 23.99 -10.27 -2.01
N ASP A 332 24.08 -11.54 -1.62
CA ASP A 332 24.34 -12.67 -2.52
C ASP A 332 23.23 -12.85 -3.57
N GLN A 333 21.96 -12.74 -3.17
CA GLN A 333 20.82 -12.91 -4.07
C GLN A 333 20.77 -11.85 -5.17
N TYR A 334 21.12 -10.61 -4.83
CA TYR A 334 21.06 -9.46 -5.75
C TYR A 334 22.42 -9.11 -6.37
N GLY A 335 23.50 -9.81 -5.99
CA GLY A 335 24.86 -9.58 -6.50
C GLY A 335 25.43 -8.21 -6.12
N VAL A 336 25.06 -7.69 -4.95
CA VAL A 336 25.56 -6.43 -4.39
C VAL A 336 26.52 -6.70 -3.24
N GLU A 337 27.39 -5.76 -2.91
CA GLU A 337 28.28 -5.91 -1.75
C GLU A 337 27.48 -5.81 -0.44
N PRO A 338 27.82 -6.58 0.61
CA PRO A 338 27.08 -6.57 1.88
C PRO A 338 26.99 -5.19 2.55
N GLU A 339 28.04 -4.38 2.43
CA GLU A 339 28.06 -3.01 2.96
C GLU A 339 27.06 -2.10 2.22
N GLU A 340 26.89 -2.30 0.90
CA GLU A 340 25.92 -1.56 0.10
C GLU A 340 24.49 -2.01 0.42
N ALA A 341 24.27 -3.31 0.62
CA ALA A 341 22.99 -3.83 1.09
C ALA A 341 22.64 -3.26 2.48
N GLU A 342 23.57 -3.26 3.43
CA GLU A 342 23.36 -2.71 4.77
C GLU A 342 23.00 -1.22 4.74
N ALA A 343 23.66 -0.43 3.90
CA ALA A 343 23.40 1.01 3.77
C ALA A 343 21.99 1.34 3.26
N ASN A 344 21.41 0.45 2.45
CA ASN A 344 20.11 0.65 1.81
C ASN A 344 18.94 -0.01 2.55
N ILE A 345 19.21 -0.82 3.58
CA ILE A 345 18.18 -1.55 4.34
C ILE A 345 17.82 -0.79 5.62
N ASP A 346 16.53 -0.54 5.84
CA ASP A 346 16.03 -0.12 7.15
C ASP A 346 16.16 -1.27 8.15
N ARG A 347 17.18 -1.16 9.03
CA ARG A 347 17.45 -2.14 10.08
C ARG A 347 16.28 -2.36 11.03
N ALA A 348 15.49 -1.33 11.32
CA ALA A 348 14.33 -1.46 12.21
C ALA A 348 13.23 -2.30 11.54
N ALA A 349 12.96 -2.04 10.25
CA ALA A 349 12.02 -2.82 9.45
C ALA A 349 12.48 -4.28 9.30
N LEU A 350 13.79 -4.51 9.08
CA LEU A 350 14.34 -5.85 8.98
C LEU A 350 14.22 -6.65 10.29
N VAL A 351 14.60 -6.05 11.42
CA VAL A 351 14.43 -6.70 12.74
C VAL A 351 12.96 -7.05 12.99
N TRP A 352 12.04 -6.16 12.61
CA TRP A 352 10.61 -6.40 12.75
C TRP A 352 10.14 -7.57 11.87
N LYS A 353 10.59 -7.65 10.62
CA LYS A 353 10.33 -8.78 9.72
C LYS A 353 10.85 -10.10 10.31
N LEU A 354 12.11 -10.15 10.73
CA LEU A 354 12.73 -11.36 11.28
C LEU A 354 12.03 -11.87 12.55
N LYS A 355 11.52 -10.97 13.39
CA LYS A 355 10.70 -11.35 14.56
C LYS A 355 9.41 -12.06 14.14
N ARG A 356 8.77 -11.57 13.08
CA ARG A 356 7.53 -12.16 12.55
C ARG A 356 7.78 -13.50 11.88
N ASP A 357 8.88 -13.63 11.14
CA ASP A 357 9.27 -14.90 10.51
C ASP A 357 9.55 -15.98 11.58
N LYS A 358 10.19 -15.60 12.70
CA LYS A 358 10.34 -16.49 13.87
C LYS A 358 9.01 -16.87 14.50
N ALA A 359 8.09 -15.92 14.67
CA ALA A 359 6.76 -16.19 15.21
C ALA A 359 5.98 -17.14 14.30
N LEU A 360 6.03 -16.92 12.99
CA LEU A 360 5.44 -17.78 11.98
C LEU A 360 6.01 -19.19 12.08
N ARG A 361 7.34 -19.31 12.17
CA ARG A 361 8.01 -20.61 12.33
C ARG A 361 7.54 -21.36 13.57
N ILE A 362 7.39 -20.69 14.72
CA ILE A 362 6.86 -21.33 15.94
C ILE A 362 5.44 -21.88 15.72
N ILE A 363 4.58 -21.10 15.07
CA ILE A 363 3.21 -21.52 14.74
C ILE A 363 3.25 -22.77 13.86
N LEU A 364 3.99 -22.72 12.75
CA LEU A 364 4.07 -23.79 11.76
C LEU A 364 4.78 -25.05 12.29
N ASP A 365 5.86 -24.89 13.07
CA ASP A 365 6.62 -26.02 13.64
C ASP A 365 5.80 -26.79 14.68
N SER A 366 4.87 -26.10 15.35
CA SER A 366 3.95 -26.73 16.29
C SER A 366 2.71 -27.34 15.63
N ALA A 367 2.41 -26.98 14.38
CA ALA A 367 1.22 -27.45 13.67
C ALA A 367 1.39 -28.90 13.19
N VAL A 368 0.28 -29.63 13.14
CA VAL A 368 0.25 -31.06 12.77
C VAL A 368 -0.69 -31.31 11.61
N THR A 369 -0.40 -32.32 10.80
CA THR A 369 -1.32 -32.78 9.76
C THR A 369 -2.45 -33.58 10.39
N ASP A 370 -3.69 -33.17 10.16
CA ASP A 370 -4.88 -33.96 10.46
C ASP A 370 -5.07 -35.03 9.38
N GLU A 371 -4.54 -36.24 9.64
CA GLU A 371 -4.64 -37.38 8.72
C GLU A 371 -6.11 -37.75 8.39
N LYS A 372 -7.05 -37.55 9.32
CA LYS A 372 -8.48 -37.84 9.07
C LYS A 372 -9.11 -36.77 8.18
N GLY A 373 -8.81 -35.50 8.46
CA GLY A 373 -9.25 -34.37 7.65
C GLY A 373 -8.68 -34.43 6.23
N LYS A 374 -7.40 -34.78 6.09
CA LYS A 374 -6.72 -34.98 4.81
C LYS A 374 -7.39 -36.08 3.98
N ALA A 375 -7.63 -37.25 4.56
CA ALA A 375 -8.30 -38.35 3.86
C ALA A 375 -9.72 -37.97 3.37
N ALA A 376 -10.46 -37.17 4.15
CA ALA A 376 -11.77 -36.66 3.74
C ALA A 376 -11.66 -35.61 2.61
N LEU A 377 -10.67 -34.72 2.68
CA LEU A 377 -10.42 -33.71 1.65
C LEU A 377 -9.98 -34.34 0.32
N ASP A 378 -9.07 -35.31 0.37
CA ASP A 378 -8.59 -36.03 -0.82
C ASP A 378 -9.72 -36.82 -1.48
N LYS A 379 -10.60 -37.45 -0.68
CA LYS A 379 -11.80 -38.10 -1.21
C LYS A 379 -12.72 -37.09 -1.91
N LYS A 380 -12.96 -35.93 -1.30
CA LYS A 380 -13.80 -34.87 -1.91
C LYS A 380 -13.20 -34.35 -3.22
N ARG A 381 -11.89 -34.11 -3.26
CA ARG A 381 -11.16 -33.69 -4.48
C ARG A 381 -11.26 -34.73 -5.59
N GLN A 382 -11.18 -36.02 -5.24
CA GLN A 382 -11.37 -37.11 -6.20
C GLN A 382 -12.80 -37.16 -6.75
N GLU A 383 -13.81 -36.95 -5.89
CA GLU A 383 -15.22 -36.89 -6.30
C GLU A 383 -15.50 -35.69 -7.21
N GLU A 384 -14.97 -34.51 -6.88
CA GLU A 384 -15.07 -33.29 -7.71
C GLU A 384 -14.36 -33.46 -9.05
N LYS A 385 -13.14 -34.01 -9.06
CA LYS A 385 -12.41 -34.29 -10.31
C LYS A 385 -13.16 -35.28 -11.20
N ALA A 386 -13.71 -36.35 -10.63
CA ALA A 386 -14.51 -37.32 -11.36
C ALA A 386 -15.83 -36.73 -11.90
N HIS A 387 -16.39 -35.73 -11.22
CA HIS A 387 -17.56 -34.98 -11.71
C HIS A 387 -17.20 -34.09 -12.91
N LEU A 388 -16.13 -33.31 -12.78
CA LEU A 388 -15.61 -32.44 -13.85
C LEU A 388 -15.20 -33.22 -15.10
N GLU A 389 -14.53 -34.36 -14.94
CA GLU A 389 -14.15 -35.24 -16.07
C GLU A 389 -15.38 -35.76 -16.82
N LYS A 390 -16.44 -36.14 -16.10
CA LYS A 390 -17.72 -36.54 -16.73
C LYS A 390 -18.42 -35.39 -17.44
N GLU A 391 -18.41 -34.18 -16.87
CA GLU A 391 -18.98 -33.00 -17.54
C GLU A 391 -18.23 -32.63 -18.82
N VAL A 392 -16.91 -32.78 -18.83
CA VAL A 392 -16.07 -32.57 -20.02
C VAL A 392 -16.31 -33.66 -21.07
N GLU A 393 -16.43 -34.94 -20.68
CA GLU A 393 -16.78 -36.03 -21.61
C GLU A 393 -18.16 -35.86 -22.24
N ILE A 394 -19.17 -35.43 -21.45
CA ILE A 394 -20.52 -35.15 -21.97
C ILE A 394 -20.49 -33.99 -22.95
N ARG A 395 -19.72 -32.92 -22.67
CA ARG A 395 -19.59 -31.76 -23.56
C ARG A 395 -18.84 -32.09 -24.85
N ASN A 396 -17.88 -33.00 -24.82
CA ASN A 396 -17.12 -33.44 -26.00
C ASN A 396 -17.82 -34.52 -26.83
N SER A 397 -18.93 -35.08 -26.34
CA SER A 397 -19.74 -36.11 -27.01
C SER A 397 -21.01 -35.58 -27.69
N ILE A 398 -21.22 -34.25 -27.65
CA ILE A 398 -22.28 -33.49 -28.34
C ILE A 398 -21.60 -32.65 -29.41
#